data_AF-A0A2D4HJ41-F1
#
_entry.id   AF-A0A2D4HJ41-F1
#
_cell.length_a   1.000
_cell.length_b   1.000
_cell.length_c   1.000
_cell.angle_alpha   90.00
_cell.angle_beta   90.00
_cell.angle_gamma   90.00
#
_symmetry.space_group_name_H-M   'P 1'
#
loop_
_entity.id
_entity.type
_entity.pdbx_description
1 polymer ?
#
loop_
_entity_poly.entity_id
_entity_poly.type
_entity_poly.pdbx_seq_one_letter_code
_entity_poly.pdbx_strand_id
1 'polypeptide(L)'
;MATDLEDQDWLDMENVEQALFTRLLLPEPGNHLIHMTSTGIQNLSAERDAGEKHILRYLFACFRRAKEEITKVPENLLPFAVRCRNLTVSNTHTLFLTPEIYVNQNVYEQLVDLMLESLRGAHFEEVTEFLEEVIKSLTMDEEVRTFAEVMVPVFDILSGRIRELHLCQILLYSYLDILLYFTKQKDIAKVFVEYIQPKDPANGQLYQKTLLGTILNISCLLRTPGVVESHGYFLNPSRSSPQEIKVQESNIHQFMAEFHEKIHQMLKNLLQLSPQTKHKILAWLGNCLHANAGRTKIWANQMPEIFFQMYASDAFFLNLGAALLRLCQPFCKPRSHRLLTFDPTYCAVKELNEEEQRVKNVHMKGLERETCLIPAVTEQEPTFADSYNLVTENLVLTQSALHLGFHRLHDQMIKLNQSLHRLQVAWREAQQSSSPSADNLREQFERLMTVYLSTKAAMTEPQMLKNCLNLQVSMAVLLVQLAIGNQGTELMALTFPLPEVKKSALAYVPEFFADNLGDFFIFLRRFADDLLEPSADSLEHVLHFVTIFTGDVDRMKNPHLRAKLAEVLEAVMPHLDQAQAPLVSSVFHRKRVFCSYQQAAYLAEALIKVFVDIEF
;
A
#
# COMPACT_ATOMS: atom_id res chain seq x y z
N MET A 1 19.99 51.99 5.51
CA MET A 1 18.73 52.12 6.27
C MET A 1 18.46 53.54 6.73
N ALA A 2 19.47 54.38 7.04
CA ALA A 2 19.22 55.78 7.45
C ALA A 2 18.53 56.67 6.38
N THR A 3 18.54 56.29 5.10
CA THR A 3 18.03 57.14 4.01
C THR A 3 16.55 56.96 3.66
N ASP A 4 15.89 55.86 4.05
CA ASP A 4 14.48 55.58 3.67
C ASP A 4 13.50 55.60 4.86
N LEU A 5 13.97 55.87 6.09
CA LEU A 5 13.18 55.87 7.33
C LEU A 5 13.39 57.13 8.18
N GLU A 6 13.61 58.31 7.56
CA GLU A 6 13.71 59.61 8.26
C GLU A 6 14.52 59.59 9.59
N ASP A 7 15.70 58.95 9.63
CA ASP A 7 16.55 58.82 10.84
C ASP A 7 15.88 58.14 12.07
N GLN A 8 14.81 57.36 11.88
CA GLN A 8 14.12 56.62 12.93
C GLN A 8 14.98 55.47 13.50
N ASP A 9 15.16 55.43 14.83
CA ASP A 9 15.91 54.39 15.56
C ASP A 9 15.03 53.46 16.42
N TRP A 10 13.71 53.54 16.29
CA TRP A 10 12.74 52.65 16.95
C TRP A 10 11.85 51.88 15.95
N LEU A 11 11.36 50.72 16.37
CA LEU A 11 10.37 49.94 15.62
C LEU A 11 8.95 50.32 16.04
N ASP A 12 8.07 50.52 15.08
CA ASP A 12 6.64 50.71 15.29
C ASP A 12 5.83 49.97 14.22
N MET A 13 4.50 50.13 14.25
CA MET A 13 3.61 49.40 13.34
C MET A 13 3.58 49.99 11.93
N GLU A 14 4.21 51.13 11.67
CA GLU A 14 4.36 51.69 10.33
C GLU A 14 5.56 51.07 9.61
N ASN A 15 6.63 50.75 10.35
CA ASN A 15 7.86 50.20 9.78
C ASN A 15 8.09 48.68 10.00
N VAL A 16 7.26 48.01 10.82
CA VAL A 16 7.44 46.59 11.18
C VAL A 16 7.47 45.63 9.98
N GLU A 17 6.71 45.90 8.92
CA GLU A 17 6.65 45.05 7.73
C GLU A 17 7.95 45.14 6.93
N GLN A 18 8.46 46.36 6.72
CA GLN A 18 9.75 46.59 6.07
C GLN A 18 10.91 46.01 6.89
N ALA A 19 10.84 46.13 8.21
CA ALA A 19 11.82 45.56 9.13
C ALA A 19 11.83 44.03 9.07
N LEU A 20 10.64 43.40 9.06
CA LEU A 20 10.50 41.95 8.89
C LEU A 20 11.06 41.51 7.55
N PHE A 21 10.64 42.12 6.44
CA PHE A 21 11.15 41.79 5.11
C PHE A 21 12.68 41.88 5.05
N THR A 22 13.25 42.98 5.56
CA THR A 22 14.71 43.13 5.57
C THR A 22 15.40 42.09 6.45
N ARG A 23 14.80 41.73 7.59
CA ARG A 23 15.29 40.65 8.46
C ARG A 23 15.32 39.30 7.73
N LEU A 24 14.37 39.03 6.84
CA LEU A 24 14.36 37.78 6.07
C LEU A 24 15.45 37.74 4.98
N LEU A 25 15.93 38.89 4.52
CA LEU A 25 17.01 38.99 3.53
C LEU A 25 18.42 38.90 4.12
N LEU A 26 18.57 38.95 5.45
CA LEU A 26 19.87 38.88 6.11
C LEU A 26 20.49 37.47 5.96
N PRO A 27 21.70 37.33 5.39
CA PRO A 27 22.36 36.02 5.25
C PRO A 27 22.76 35.41 6.60
N GLU A 28 23.21 36.25 7.53
CA GLU A 28 23.66 35.86 8.88
C GLU A 28 23.01 36.76 9.94
N PRO A 29 21.75 36.47 10.32
CA PRO A 29 21.02 37.32 11.25
C PRO A 29 21.63 37.38 12.65
N GLY A 30 22.29 36.31 13.09
CA GLY A 30 22.98 36.25 14.39
C GLY A 30 24.09 37.30 14.57
N ASN A 31 24.64 37.85 13.47
CA ASN A 31 25.65 38.92 13.53
C ASN A 31 25.04 40.31 13.74
N HIS A 32 23.71 40.43 13.71
CA HIS A 32 22.98 41.70 13.74
C HIS A 32 22.06 41.81 14.96
N LEU A 33 22.32 41.03 16.02
CA LEU A 33 21.50 41.01 17.23
C LEU A 33 21.71 42.29 18.07
N ILE A 34 20.59 42.86 18.55
CA ILE A 34 20.58 44.03 19.43
C ILE A 34 20.08 43.61 20.81
N HIS A 35 20.88 43.85 21.85
CA HIS A 35 20.54 43.51 23.24
C HIS A 35 19.89 44.71 23.94
N MET A 36 18.59 44.61 24.23
CA MET A 36 17.79 45.69 24.82
C MET A 36 17.84 45.73 26.37
N THR A 37 18.49 44.77 27.03
CA THR A 37 18.57 44.68 28.50
C THR A 37 19.95 45.08 29.03
N SER A 38 19.98 45.95 30.04
CA SER A 38 21.20 46.51 30.66
C SER A 38 21.98 45.52 31.54
N THR A 39 21.37 44.39 31.89
CA THR A 39 22.01 43.33 32.67
C THR A 39 22.74 42.40 31.72
N GLY A 40 24.07 42.29 31.80
CA GLY A 40 24.93 41.42 30.97
C GLY A 40 24.70 39.91 31.15
N ILE A 41 23.47 39.47 31.37
CA ILE A 41 23.03 38.09 31.39
C ILE A 41 22.58 37.75 29.96
N GLN A 42 23.34 36.92 29.26
CA GLN A 42 23.00 36.43 27.94
C GLN A 42 21.74 35.56 28.01
N ASN A 43 20.67 35.99 27.32
CA ASN A 43 19.50 35.14 27.12
C ASN A 43 19.74 34.30 25.85
N LEU A 44 20.46 33.20 26.03
CA LEU A 44 20.86 32.30 24.94
C LEU A 44 19.67 31.79 24.11
N SER A 45 18.48 31.66 24.72
CA SER A 45 17.27 31.27 23.99
C SER A 45 16.77 32.38 23.09
N ALA A 46 16.72 33.63 23.58
CA ALA A 46 16.29 34.77 22.78
C ALA A 46 17.29 35.09 21.66
N GLU A 47 18.59 34.96 21.93
CA GLU A 47 19.65 35.11 20.92
C GLU A 47 19.54 34.07 19.82
N ARG A 48 19.30 32.79 20.19
CA ARG A 48 19.06 31.72 19.22
C ARG A 48 17.84 32.00 18.35
N ASP A 49 16.71 32.35 18.96
CA ASP A 49 15.45 32.57 18.24
C ASP A 49 15.53 33.81 17.32
N ALA A 50 16.19 34.88 17.77
CA ALA A 50 16.42 36.08 16.97
C ALA A 50 17.46 35.86 15.86
N GLY A 51 18.45 35.00 16.12
CA GLY A 51 19.53 34.63 15.19
C GLY A 51 19.18 33.50 14.22
N GLU A 52 17.96 32.94 14.27
CA GLU A 52 17.54 31.83 13.39
C GLU A 52 17.73 32.20 11.91
N LYS A 53 18.49 31.35 11.21
CA LYS A 53 18.91 31.57 9.83
C LYS A 53 17.88 31.07 8.82
N HIS A 54 17.12 30.05 9.17
CA HIS A 54 16.08 29.48 8.31
C HIS A 54 14.83 30.33 8.41
N ILE A 55 14.49 30.98 7.30
CA ILE A 55 13.40 31.95 7.22
C ILE A 55 12.07 31.33 7.67
N LEU A 56 11.75 30.12 7.22
CA LEU A 56 10.47 29.51 7.54
C LEU A 56 10.36 29.14 9.02
N ARG A 57 11.45 28.69 9.64
CA ARG A 57 11.51 28.41 11.09
C ARG A 57 11.31 29.69 11.90
N TYR A 58 11.96 30.76 11.47
CA TYR A 58 11.81 32.08 12.08
C TYR A 58 10.37 32.60 11.99
N LEU A 59 9.76 32.56 10.80
CA LEU A 59 8.38 32.99 10.58
C LEU A 59 7.38 32.18 11.39
N PHE A 60 7.54 30.85 11.44
CA PHE A 60 6.71 29.99 12.28
C PHE A 60 6.88 30.29 13.77
N ALA A 61 8.11 30.51 14.25
CA ALA A 61 8.35 30.89 15.65
C ALA A 61 7.70 32.25 15.97
N CYS A 62 7.75 33.21 15.05
CA CYS A 62 7.03 34.47 15.17
C CYS A 62 5.51 34.27 15.20
N PHE A 63 4.96 33.40 14.34
CA PHE A 63 3.54 33.07 14.32
C PHE A 63 3.08 32.52 15.67
N ARG A 64 3.82 31.57 16.24
CA ARG A 64 3.53 30.98 17.56
C ARG A 64 3.53 32.03 18.66
N ARG A 65 4.57 32.87 18.72
CA ARG A 65 4.65 33.96 19.71
C ARG A 65 3.50 34.93 19.55
N ALA A 66 3.19 35.36 18.33
CA ALA A 66 2.06 36.26 18.08
C ALA A 66 0.72 35.62 18.49
N LYS A 67 0.52 34.34 18.20
CA LYS A 67 -0.67 33.58 18.62
C LYS A 67 -0.79 33.50 20.13
N GLU A 68 0.30 33.23 20.83
CA GLU A 68 0.33 33.22 22.30
C GLU A 68 0.00 34.61 22.87
N GLU A 69 0.60 35.68 22.32
CA GLU A 69 0.35 37.05 22.76
C GLU A 69 -1.10 37.51 22.53
N ILE A 70 -1.75 37.09 21.44
CA ILE A 70 -3.18 37.36 21.18
C ILE A 70 -4.07 36.95 22.37
N THR A 71 -3.70 35.91 23.10
CA THR A 71 -4.47 35.44 24.27
C THR A 71 -4.19 36.21 25.57
N LYS A 72 -3.12 37.00 25.60
CA LYS A 72 -2.61 37.68 26.80
C LYS A 72 -2.78 39.20 26.76
N VAL A 73 -2.70 39.79 25.56
CA VAL A 73 -2.69 41.24 25.41
C VAL A 73 -4.04 41.87 25.72
N PRO A 74 -4.07 43.07 26.32
CA PRO A 74 -5.29 43.86 26.49
C PRO A 74 -6.01 44.16 25.16
N GLU A 75 -7.32 44.43 25.21
CA GLU A 75 -8.15 44.68 24.02
C GLU A 75 -7.59 45.79 23.10
N ASN A 76 -6.99 46.83 23.67
CA ASN A 76 -6.38 47.92 22.89
C ASN A 76 -5.10 47.52 22.16
N LEU A 77 -4.45 46.42 22.56
CA LEU A 77 -3.23 45.89 21.92
C LEU A 77 -3.50 44.69 21.00
N LEU A 78 -4.69 44.08 21.12
CA LEU A 78 -5.10 42.93 20.32
C LEU A 78 -4.97 43.14 18.80
N PRO A 79 -5.39 44.27 18.20
CA PRO A 79 -5.25 44.49 16.75
C PRO A 79 -3.79 44.42 16.28
N PHE A 80 -2.84 44.86 17.10
CA PHE A 80 -1.42 44.82 16.77
C PHE A 80 -0.88 43.39 16.82
N ALA A 81 -1.23 42.62 17.84
CA ALA A 81 -0.84 41.21 17.93
C ALA A 81 -1.39 40.39 16.76
N VAL A 82 -2.65 40.63 16.37
CA VAL A 82 -3.27 40.03 15.17
C VAL A 82 -2.55 40.45 13.90
N ARG A 83 -2.17 41.73 13.75
CA ARG A 83 -1.40 42.21 12.60
C ARG A 83 -0.03 41.53 12.52
N CYS A 84 0.68 41.39 13.63
CA CYS A 84 1.95 40.65 13.67
C CYS A 84 1.81 39.20 13.23
N ARG A 85 0.75 38.49 13.68
CA ARG A 85 0.47 37.13 13.22
C ARG A 85 0.22 37.10 11.71
N ASN A 86 -0.63 37.99 11.19
CA ASN A 86 -0.96 38.03 9.76
C ASN A 86 0.27 38.38 8.89
N LEU A 87 1.18 39.22 9.39
CA LEU A 87 2.44 39.53 8.71
C LEU A 87 3.32 38.28 8.53
N THR A 88 3.32 37.36 9.50
CA THR A 88 4.07 36.10 9.36
C THR A 88 3.52 35.23 8.24
N VAL A 89 2.19 35.08 8.16
CA VAL A 89 1.52 34.34 7.09
C VAL A 89 1.76 35.00 5.73
N SER A 90 1.60 36.32 5.63
CA SER A 90 1.81 37.08 4.39
C SER A 90 3.25 36.99 3.89
N ASN A 91 4.24 37.07 4.79
CA ASN A 91 5.63 36.94 4.40
C ASN A 91 5.98 35.50 4.00
N THR A 92 5.37 34.49 4.62
CA THR A 92 5.52 33.10 4.18
C THR A 92 4.85 32.84 2.83
N HIS A 93 3.73 33.49 2.54
CA HIS A 93 3.13 33.49 1.20
C HIS A 93 4.12 34.05 0.18
N THR A 94 4.68 35.25 0.40
CA THR A 94 5.72 35.84 -0.46
C THR A 94 6.96 34.95 -0.59
N LEU A 95 7.38 34.30 0.51
CA LEU A 95 8.50 33.36 0.52
C LEU A 95 8.33 32.22 -0.50
N PHE A 96 7.12 31.69 -0.64
CA PHE A 96 6.83 30.60 -1.58
C PHE A 96 6.58 31.08 -3.01
N LEU A 97 6.07 32.30 -3.21
CA LEU A 97 5.88 32.87 -4.55
C LEU A 97 7.19 33.32 -5.21
N THR A 98 8.11 33.88 -4.43
CA THR A 98 9.39 34.43 -4.94
C THR A 98 10.58 33.95 -4.09
N PRO A 99 10.85 32.63 -4.07
CA PRO A 99 11.95 32.07 -3.28
C PRO A 99 13.34 32.56 -3.74
N GLU A 100 13.49 32.99 -4.99
CA GLU A 100 14.76 33.45 -5.57
C GLU A 100 15.33 34.69 -4.89
N ILE A 101 14.47 35.49 -4.23
CA ILE A 101 14.88 36.70 -3.50
C ILE A 101 15.75 36.33 -2.29
N TYR A 102 15.58 35.13 -1.75
CA TYR A 102 16.23 34.67 -0.53
C TYR A 102 17.48 33.83 -0.86
N VAL A 103 18.61 34.53 -1.02
CA VAL A 103 19.89 33.91 -1.41
C VAL A 103 20.34 32.87 -0.38
N ASN A 104 20.83 31.73 -0.85
CA ASN A 104 21.30 30.59 -0.04
C ASN A 104 20.24 29.93 0.84
N GLN A 105 18.96 30.03 0.48
CA GLN A 105 17.85 29.43 1.23
C GLN A 105 17.11 28.42 0.36
N ASN A 106 16.93 27.19 0.85
CA ASN A 106 16.03 26.21 0.26
C ASN A 106 14.73 26.17 1.08
N VAL A 107 13.75 26.99 0.68
CA VAL A 107 12.51 27.18 1.45
C VAL A 107 11.63 25.92 1.46
N TYR A 108 11.68 25.14 0.39
CA TYR A 108 10.94 23.88 0.26
C TYR A 108 11.50 22.80 1.20
N GLU A 109 12.83 22.76 1.33
CA GLU A 109 13.50 21.86 2.28
C GLU A 109 13.25 22.27 3.72
N GLN A 110 13.27 23.57 4.00
CA GLN A 110 12.89 24.11 5.31
C GLN A 110 11.46 23.73 5.71
N LEU A 111 10.52 23.66 4.77
CA LEU A 111 9.15 23.20 5.04
C LEU A 111 9.14 21.74 5.49
N VAL A 112 9.84 20.86 4.77
CA VAL A 112 9.94 19.45 5.14
C VAL A 112 10.60 19.30 6.51
N ASP A 113 11.69 20.02 6.76
CA ASP A 113 12.42 19.96 8.03
C ASP A 113 11.59 20.50 9.19
N LEU A 114 10.86 21.60 9.00
CA LEU A 114 9.95 22.17 10.00
C LEU A 114 8.86 21.15 10.38
N MET A 115 8.25 20.49 9.40
CA MET A 115 7.24 19.46 9.65
C MET A 115 7.84 18.26 10.39
N LEU A 116 9.02 17.79 9.99
CA LEU A 116 9.72 16.69 10.68
C LEU A 116 10.05 17.02 12.13
N GLU A 117 10.56 18.23 12.39
CA GLU A 117 10.88 18.68 13.75
C GLU A 117 9.62 18.79 14.61
N SER A 118 8.52 19.28 14.04
CA SER A 118 7.25 19.44 14.76
C SER A 118 6.59 18.10 15.14
N LEU A 119 6.75 17.05 14.33
CA LEU A 119 6.33 15.69 14.67
C LEU A 119 7.09 15.13 15.88
N ARG A 120 8.37 15.50 16.04
CA ARG A 120 9.18 15.10 17.20
C ARG A 120 8.89 15.93 18.44
N GLY A 121 8.56 17.21 18.26
CA GLY A 121 8.36 18.19 19.33
C GLY A 121 6.92 18.35 19.82
N ALA A 122 5.98 17.52 19.38
CA ALA A 122 4.55 17.62 19.71
C ALA A 122 3.88 18.97 19.35
N HIS A 123 4.42 19.70 18.37
CA HIS A 123 3.88 20.97 17.87
C HIS A 123 3.29 20.84 16.46
N PHE A 124 2.99 19.62 16.01
CA PHE A 124 2.53 19.37 14.64
C PHE A 124 1.20 20.10 14.34
N GLU A 125 0.28 20.16 15.31
CA GLU A 125 -1.00 20.86 15.16
C GLU A 125 -0.82 22.37 14.88
N GLU A 126 0.09 23.02 15.61
CA GLU A 126 0.42 24.44 15.42
C GLU A 126 1.05 24.69 14.03
N VAL A 127 1.91 23.78 13.56
CA VAL A 127 2.47 23.86 12.19
C VAL A 127 1.37 23.69 11.15
N THR A 128 0.47 22.72 11.31
CA THR A 128 -0.62 22.50 10.34
C THR A 128 -1.57 23.69 10.27
N GLU A 129 -1.91 24.32 11.40
CA GLU A 129 -2.74 25.54 11.43
C GLU A 129 -2.06 26.69 10.70
N PHE A 130 -0.77 26.93 10.95
CA PHE A 130 0.01 27.93 10.24
C PHE A 130 0.01 27.68 8.72
N LEU A 131 0.24 26.42 8.32
CA LEU A 131 0.24 26.04 6.90
C LEU A 131 -1.14 26.18 6.27
N GLU A 132 -2.23 25.91 6.98
CA GLU A 132 -3.60 26.10 6.48
C GLU A 132 -3.87 27.56 6.11
N GLU A 133 -3.41 28.53 6.92
CA GLU A 133 -3.53 29.96 6.60
C GLU A 133 -2.68 30.36 5.38
N VAL A 134 -1.48 29.80 5.25
CA VAL A 134 -0.58 30.04 4.10
C VAL A 134 -1.14 29.43 2.83
N ILE A 135 -1.61 28.18 2.86
CA ILE A 135 -2.21 27.48 1.72
C ILE A 135 -3.46 28.23 1.23
N LYS A 136 -4.29 28.72 2.15
CA LYS A 136 -5.45 29.54 1.80
C LYS A 136 -5.04 30.79 1.02
N SER A 137 -3.94 31.43 1.40
CA SER A 137 -3.43 32.61 0.69
C SER A 137 -2.88 32.22 -0.69
N LEU A 138 -2.06 31.16 -0.77
CA LEU A 138 -1.45 30.68 -2.02
C LEU A 138 -2.47 30.17 -3.06
N THR A 139 -3.62 29.66 -2.62
CA THR A 139 -4.68 29.18 -3.51
C THR A 139 -5.60 30.29 -4.00
N MET A 140 -5.56 31.47 -3.37
CA MET A 140 -6.32 32.66 -3.80
C MET A 140 -5.52 33.52 -4.79
N ASP A 141 -4.18 33.50 -4.70
CA ASP A 141 -3.26 34.29 -5.53
C ASP A 141 -2.33 33.36 -6.33
N GLU A 142 -2.73 33.05 -7.57
CA GLU A 142 -1.97 32.22 -8.51
C GLU A 142 -1.33 33.05 -9.65
N GLU A 143 -1.19 34.37 -9.50
CA GLU A 143 -0.66 35.23 -10.58
C GLU A 143 0.84 35.02 -10.82
N VAL A 144 1.61 34.80 -9.75
CA VAL A 144 3.08 34.64 -9.82
C VAL A 144 3.50 33.19 -9.94
N ARG A 145 2.93 32.32 -9.10
CA ARG A 145 3.12 30.86 -9.13
C ARG A 145 1.83 30.19 -8.73
N THR A 146 1.53 29.08 -9.38
CA THR A 146 0.45 28.19 -8.98
C THR A 146 0.80 27.45 -7.70
N PHE A 147 -0.22 27.03 -6.95
CA PHE A 147 -0.01 26.19 -5.76
C PHE A 147 0.73 24.88 -6.08
N ALA A 148 0.54 24.35 -7.29
CA ALA A 148 1.26 23.17 -7.77
C ALA A 148 2.78 23.41 -7.89
N GLU A 149 3.19 24.55 -8.45
CA GLU A 149 4.61 24.92 -8.58
C GLU A 149 5.31 25.10 -7.22
N VAL A 150 4.56 25.45 -6.17
CA VAL A 150 5.08 25.51 -4.80
C VAL A 150 5.25 24.11 -4.20
N MET A 151 4.30 23.20 -4.44
CA MET A 151 4.28 21.89 -3.78
C MET A 151 5.12 20.82 -4.48
N VAL A 152 5.31 20.90 -5.81
CA VAL A 152 6.11 19.91 -6.55
C VAL A 152 7.55 19.76 -6.00
N PRO A 153 8.31 20.85 -5.75
CA PRO A 153 9.64 20.74 -5.14
C PRO A 153 9.64 20.08 -3.76
N VAL A 154 8.58 20.29 -2.96
CA VAL A 154 8.41 19.65 -1.64
C VAL A 154 8.27 18.14 -1.81
N PHE A 155 7.48 17.69 -2.79
CA PHE A 155 7.34 16.27 -3.10
C PHE A 155 8.63 15.66 -3.67
N ASP A 156 9.39 16.40 -4.48
CA ASP A 156 10.69 15.95 -4.99
C ASP A 156 11.70 15.70 -3.86
N ILE A 157 11.75 16.62 -2.88
CA ILE A 157 12.59 16.47 -1.67
C ILE A 157 12.18 15.24 -0.86
N LEU A 158 10.87 15.07 -0.62
CA LEU A 158 10.35 13.89 0.08
C LEU A 158 10.67 12.60 -0.67
N SER A 159 10.46 12.58 -1.99
CA SER A 159 10.76 11.42 -2.85
C SER A 159 12.24 11.05 -2.79
N GLY A 160 13.13 12.03 -2.89
CA GLY A 160 14.57 11.84 -2.78
C GLY A 160 15.00 11.30 -1.41
N ARG A 161 14.45 11.85 -0.33
CA ARG A 161 14.78 11.44 1.05
C ARG A 161 14.20 10.05 1.40
N ILE A 162 12.97 9.75 0.99
CA ILE A 162 12.31 8.46 1.27
C ILE A 162 12.96 7.31 0.52
N ARG A 163 13.42 7.53 -0.73
CA ARG A 163 14.03 6.48 -1.57
C ARG A 163 15.21 5.78 -0.91
N GLU A 164 15.97 6.50 -0.09
CA GLU A 164 17.16 5.96 0.57
C GLU A 164 16.83 5.19 1.87
N LEU A 165 15.57 5.22 2.34
CA LEU A 165 15.17 4.65 3.61
C LEU A 165 14.79 3.16 3.52
N HIS A 166 14.85 2.51 4.68
CA HIS A 166 14.50 1.11 4.86
C HIS A 166 13.29 0.97 5.80
N LEU A 167 12.59 -0.16 5.68
CA LEU A 167 11.35 -0.45 6.40
C LEU A 167 11.44 -0.25 7.93
N CYS A 168 12.58 -0.61 8.54
CA CYS A 168 12.76 -0.54 10.00
C CYS A 168 13.28 0.81 10.51
N GLN A 169 13.44 1.82 9.66
CA GLN A 169 13.96 3.12 10.08
C GLN A 169 12.83 4.03 10.58
N ILE A 170 12.93 4.50 11.82
CA ILE A 170 11.92 5.40 12.44
C ILE A 170 11.67 6.65 11.59
N LEU A 171 12.71 7.20 10.95
CA LEU A 171 12.61 8.38 10.10
C LEU A 171 11.64 8.17 8.91
N LEU A 172 11.51 6.95 8.39
CA LEU A 172 10.54 6.63 7.34
C LEU A 172 9.12 6.95 7.81
N TYR A 173 8.75 6.53 9.01
CA TYR A 173 7.41 6.72 9.55
C TYR A 173 7.08 8.19 9.79
N SER A 174 8.07 9.00 10.18
CA SER A 174 7.90 10.46 10.24
C SER A 174 7.57 11.07 8.88
N TYR A 175 8.21 10.61 7.79
CA TYR A 175 7.84 11.06 6.44
C TYR A 175 6.45 10.56 6.01
N LEU A 176 6.07 9.34 6.39
CA LEU A 176 4.73 8.82 6.12
C LEU A 176 3.65 9.64 6.87
N ASP A 177 3.93 10.10 8.08
CA ASP A 177 3.02 10.98 8.84
C ASP A 177 2.84 12.35 8.16
N ILE A 178 3.90 12.92 7.60
CA ILE A 178 3.81 14.13 6.76
C ILE A 178 2.90 13.87 5.55
N LEU A 179 3.11 12.75 4.85
CA LEU A 179 2.30 12.37 3.69
C LEU A 179 0.84 12.06 4.07
N LEU A 180 0.58 11.55 5.28
CA LEU A 180 -0.77 11.38 5.79
C LEU A 180 -1.49 12.71 5.99
N TYR A 181 -0.78 13.75 6.46
CA TYR A 181 -1.33 15.10 6.48
C TYR A 181 -1.60 15.61 5.05
N PHE A 182 -0.63 15.46 4.13
CA PHE A 182 -0.77 15.90 2.74
C PHE A 182 -1.94 15.25 2.00
N THR A 183 -2.22 13.97 2.25
CA THR A 183 -3.35 13.25 1.64
C THR A 183 -4.70 13.62 2.26
N LYS A 184 -4.73 14.26 3.45
CA LYS A 184 -5.95 14.78 4.09
C LYS A 184 -6.24 16.24 3.73
N GLN A 185 -5.21 17.05 3.51
CA GLN A 185 -5.38 18.45 3.14
C GLN A 185 -5.81 18.54 1.66
N LYS A 186 -6.93 19.23 1.40
CA LYS A 186 -7.65 19.20 0.11
C LYS A 186 -6.80 19.62 -1.08
N ASP A 187 -6.09 20.74 -0.95
CA ASP A 187 -5.36 21.39 -2.05
C ASP A 187 -4.05 20.66 -2.34
N ILE A 188 -3.32 20.25 -1.29
CA ILE A 188 -2.10 19.44 -1.38
C ILE A 188 -2.43 18.10 -2.00
N ALA A 189 -3.49 17.42 -1.56
CA ALA A 189 -3.88 16.13 -2.10
C ALA A 189 -4.25 16.21 -3.59
N LYS A 190 -4.85 17.33 -4.04
CA LYS A 190 -5.12 17.57 -5.47
C LYS A 190 -3.82 17.63 -6.27
N VAL A 191 -2.80 18.34 -5.79
CA VAL A 191 -1.49 18.37 -6.45
C VAL A 191 -0.80 17.01 -6.35
N PHE A 192 -0.90 16.33 -5.20
CA PHE A 192 -0.29 15.02 -4.96
C PHE A 192 -0.76 13.97 -5.97
N VAL A 193 -2.07 13.86 -6.23
CA VAL A 193 -2.58 12.86 -7.20
C VAL A 193 -2.17 13.13 -8.64
N GLU A 194 -1.89 14.38 -9.00
CA GLU A 194 -1.32 14.72 -10.32
C GLU A 194 0.20 14.45 -10.34
N TYR A 195 0.90 14.77 -9.25
CA TYR A 195 2.34 14.56 -9.12
C TYR A 195 2.75 13.08 -9.17
N ILE A 196 1.95 12.16 -8.60
CA ILE A 196 2.25 10.73 -8.61
C ILE A 196 1.93 10.04 -9.96
N GLN A 197 1.47 10.77 -10.98
CA GLN A 197 1.25 10.17 -12.28
C GLN A 197 2.59 9.80 -12.93
N PRO A 198 2.75 8.58 -13.49
CA PRO A 198 3.97 8.23 -14.19
C PRO A 198 4.09 9.04 -15.49
N LYS A 199 5.33 9.28 -15.91
CA LYS A 199 5.62 9.99 -17.19
C LYS A 199 5.04 9.27 -18.42
N ASP A 200 4.99 7.94 -18.37
CA ASP A 200 4.34 7.09 -19.36
C ASP A 200 3.44 6.07 -18.62
N PRO A 201 2.10 6.22 -18.68
CA PRO A 201 1.15 5.32 -18.02
C PRO A 201 1.14 3.88 -18.53
N ALA A 202 1.69 3.60 -19.72
CA ALA A 202 1.79 2.25 -20.26
C ALA A 202 3.00 1.48 -19.72
N ASN A 203 3.97 2.17 -19.12
CA ASN A 203 5.19 1.55 -18.61
C ASN A 203 5.04 1.23 -17.11
N GLY A 204 4.89 -0.07 -16.81
CA GLY A 204 4.71 -0.57 -15.45
C GLY A 204 5.84 -0.17 -14.48
N GLN A 205 7.10 -0.12 -14.95
CA GLN A 205 8.24 0.27 -14.11
C GLN A 205 8.18 1.74 -13.68
N LEU A 206 7.60 2.63 -14.48
CA LEU A 206 7.56 4.05 -14.14
C LEU A 206 6.63 4.35 -12.97
N TYR A 207 5.60 3.53 -12.73
CA TYR A 207 4.80 3.64 -11.51
C TYR A 207 5.65 3.52 -10.25
N GLN A 208 6.62 2.60 -10.23
CA GLN A 208 7.54 2.41 -9.11
C GLN A 208 8.43 3.64 -8.86
N LYS A 209 8.67 4.48 -9.88
CA LYS A 209 9.52 5.69 -9.77
C LYS A 209 8.76 6.93 -9.29
N THR A 210 7.43 6.85 -9.20
CA THR A 210 6.60 7.91 -8.60
C THR A 210 6.84 7.96 -7.09
N LEU A 211 6.42 9.03 -6.40
CA LEU A 211 6.55 9.11 -4.94
C LEU A 211 5.76 8.00 -4.22
N LEU A 212 4.49 7.77 -4.61
CA LEU A 212 3.71 6.67 -4.06
C LEU A 212 4.35 5.31 -4.39
N GLY A 213 4.88 5.15 -5.60
CA GLY A 213 5.56 3.91 -5.98
C GLY A 213 6.89 3.67 -5.27
N THR A 214 7.64 4.74 -4.96
CA THR A 214 8.87 4.66 -4.18
C THR A 214 8.58 4.15 -2.78
N ILE A 215 7.49 4.63 -2.16
CA ILE A 215 6.99 4.13 -0.88
C ILE A 215 6.61 2.66 -1.02
N LEU A 216 5.75 2.32 -1.98
CA LEU A 216 5.31 0.92 -2.20
C LEU A 216 6.50 -0.04 -2.45
N ASN A 217 7.64 0.43 -2.95
CA ASN A 217 8.82 -0.39 -3.19
C ASN A 217 9.66 -0.69 -1.92
N ILE A 218 9.37 -0.08 -0.77
CA ILE A 218 10.13 -0.32 0.47
C ILE A 218 9.70 -1.65 1.10
N SER A 219 10.65 -2.56 1.29
CA SER A 219 10.36 -3.90 1.83
C SER A 219 11.59 -4.53 2.50
N CYS A 220 11.37 -5.69 3.12
CA CYS A 220 12.41 -6.63 3.52
C CYS A 220 12.82 -7.60 2.39
N LEU A 221 12.24 -7.49 1.19
CA LEU A 221 12.72 -8.18 -0.01
C LEU A 221 14.03 -7.57 -0.54
N LEU A 222 14.77 -8.33 -1.36
CA LEU A 222 15.97 -7.81 -2.02
C LEU A 222 15.61 -6.68 -3.00
N ARG A 223 16.32 -5.56 -2.90
CA ARG A 223 16.15 -4.42 -3.82
C ARG A 223 16.59 -4.73 -5.24
N THR A 224 17.71 -5.44 -5.38
CA THR A 224 18.27 -5.87 -6.67
C THR A 224 18.41 -7.39 -6.65
N PRO A 225 17.78 -8.11 -7.60
CA PRO A 225 17.96 -9.56 -7.73
C PRO A 225 19.45 -9.94 -7.76
N GLY A 226 19.84 -10.95 -6.98
CA GLY A 226 21.21 -11.46 -6.92
C GLY A 226 22.19 -10.66 -6.06
N VAL A 227 21.87 -9.42 -5.65
CA VAL A 227 22.76 -8.59 -4.81
C VAL A 227 22.33 -8.68 -3.35
N VAL A 228 22.97 -9.57 -2.59
CA VAL A 228 22.63 -9.86 -1.18
C VAL A 228 23.49 -9.06 -0.19
N GLU A 229 24.62 -8.50 -0.63
CA GLU A 229 25.66 -7.91 0.22
C GLU A 229 25.18 -6.69 1.04
N SER A 230 24.15 -5.98 0.57
CA SER A 230 23.53 -4.84 1.26
C SER A 230 22.24 -5.19 2.01
N HIS A 231 21.88 -6.49 2.10
CA HIS A 231 20.62 -6.93 2.69
C HIS A 231 20.72 -7.15 4.20
N GLY A 232 20.24 -6.18 4.98
CA GLY A 232 20.46 -6.13 6.43
C GLY A 232 19.55 -7.01 7.30
N TYR A 233 18.63 -7.80 6.75
CA TYR A 233 17.60 -8.47 7.56
C TYR A 233 18.02 -9.86 8.07
N PHE A 234 18.58 -10.72 7.23
CA PHE A 234 18.94 -12.10 7.59
C PHE A 234 20.41 -12.35 7.25
N LEU A 235 21.30 -12.02 8.19
CA LEU A 235 22.74 -12.13 8.06
C LEU A 235 23.23 -13.54 8.44
N ASN A 236 23.96 -14.21 7.56
CA ASN A 236 24.49 -15.57 7.77
C ASN A 236 23.43 -16.57 8.29
N PRO A 237 22.33 -16.78 7.55
CA PRO A 237 21.20 -17.55 8.02
C PRO A 237 21.55 -19.01 8.36
N SER A 238 22.57 -19.61 7.75
CA SER A 238 22.97 -20.99 8.11
C SER A 238 23.51 -21.14 9.53
N ARG A 239 24.00 -20.03 10.12
CA ARG A 239 24.56 -19.97 11.48
C ARG A 239 23.55 -19.51 12.51
N SER A 240 22.43 -18.93 12.05
CA SER A 240 21.38 -18.43 12.93
C SER A 240 20.54 -19.60 13.45
N SER A 241 20.22 -19.58 14.74
CA SER A 241 19.29 -20.52 15.34
C SER A 241 17.85 -20.30 14.81
N PRO A 242 16.98 -21.32 14.83
CA PRO A 242 15.58 -21.16 14.45
C PRO A 242 14.83 -20.11 15.28
N GLN A 243 15.23 -19.89 16.54
CA GLN A 243 14.64 -18.88 17.40
C GLN A 243 15.03 -17.46 16.98
N GLU A 244 16.30 -17.22 16.62
CA GLU A 244 16.76 -15.92 16.12
C GLU A 244 16.07 -15.55 14.80
N ILE A 245 15.94 -16.51 13.89
CA ILE A 245 15.21 -16.32 12.62
C ILE A 245 13.75 -15.92 12.89
N LYS A 246 13.07 -16.60 13.83
CA LYS A 246 11.68 -16.27 14.22
C LYS A 246 11.55 -14.89 14.87
N VAL A 247 12.47 -14.51 15.74
CA VAL A 247 12.47 -13.16 16.35
C VAL A 247 12.63 -12.10 15.27
N GLN A 248 13.54 -12.32 14.32
CA GLN A 248 13.74 -11.39 13.22
C GLN A 248 12.53 -11.32 12.28
N GLU A 249 11.92 -12.46 11.96
CA GLU A 249 10.65 -12.53 11.21
C GLU A 249 9.55 -11.72 11.92
N SER A 250 9.38 -11.89 13.25
CA SER A 250 8.41 -11.14 14.05
C SER A 250 8.68 -9.63 14.07
N ASN A 251 9.94 -9.21 14.14
CA ASN A 251 10.31 -7.79 14.08
C ASN A 251 9.94 -7.18 12.73
N ILE A 252 10.24 -7.88 11.64
CA ILE A 252 9.87 -7.46 10.29
C ILE A 252 8.35 -7.33 10.18
N HIS A 253 7.60 -8.31 10.68
CA HIS A 253 6.13 -8.29 10.66
C HIS A 253 5.54 -7.06 11.36
N GLN A 254 6.10 -6.66 12.51
CA GLN A 254 5.64 -5.46 13.23
C GLN A 254 5.77 -4.21 12.36
N PHE A 255 6.93 -3.99 11.75
CA PHE A 255 7.16 -2.85 10.87
C PHE A 255 6.30 -2.92 9.60
N MET A 256 6.13 -4.11 9.00
CA MET A 256 5.25 -4.28 7.84
C MET A 256 3.79 -3.94 8.17
N ALA A 257 3.29 -4.40 9.32
CA ALA A 257 1.92 -4.13 9.75
C ALA A 257 1.64 -2.63 9.91
N GLU A 258 2.57 -1.90 10.54
CA GLU A 258 2.48 -0.43 10.66
C GLU A 258 2.60 0.25 9.29
N PHE A 259 3.56 -0.16 8.48
CA PHE A 259 3.80 0.39 7.15
C PHE A 259 2.59 0.25 6.23
N HIS A 260 1.99 -0.94 6.17
CA HIS A 260 0.77 -1.19 5.38
C HIS A 260 -0.43 -0.39 5.89
N GLU A 261 -0.52 -0.15 7.20
CA GLU A 261 -1.57 0.71 7.77
C GLU A 261 -1.42 2.16 7.31
N LYS A 262 -0.19 2.71 7.29
CA LYS A 262 0.06 4.07 6.79
C LYS A 262 -0.33 4.20 5.30
N ILE A 263 0.07 3.24 4.46
CA ILE A 263 -0.29 3.24 3.02
C ILE A 263 -1.81 3.13 2.85
N HIS A 264 -2.46 2.24 3.59
CA HIS A 264 -3.91 2.11 3.59
C HIS A 264 -4.60 3.44 3.93
N GLN A 265 -4.14 4.12 4.99
CA GLN A 265 -4.68 5.41 5.38
C GLN A 265 -4.49 6.48 4.31
N MET A 266 -3.32 6.54 3.65
CA MET A 266 -3.09 7.44 2.51
C MET A 266 -4.11 7.20 1.38
N LEU A 267 -4.27 5.95 0.94
CA LEU A 267 -5.23 5.60 -0.11
C LEU A 267 -6.67 5.92 0.31
N LYS A 268 -7.03 5.61 1.57
CA LYS A 268 -8.35 5.90 2.13
C LYS A 268 -8.64 7.39 2.16
N ASN A 269 -7.70 8.22 2.59
CA ASN A 269 -7.84 9.68 2.58
C ASN A 269 -8.15 10.17 1.16
N LEU A 270 -7.33 9.76 0.17
CA LEU A 270 -7.50 10.18 -1.22
C LEU A 270 -8.85 9.73 -1.83
N LEU A 271 -9.30 8.52 -1.52
CA LEU A 271 -10.59 7.99 -1.98
C LEU A 271 -11.80 8.72 -1.37
N GLN A 272 -11.66 9.27 -0.17
CA GLN A 272 -12.76 9.89 0.59
C GLN A 272 -12.79 11.43 0.49
N LEU A 273 -11.67 12.04 0.08
CA LEU A 273 -11.49 13.49 0.13
C LEU A 273 -12.36 14.26 -0.87
N SER A 274 -12.37 13.86 -2.14
CA SER A 274 -13.20 14.49 -3.18
C SER A 274 -13.47 13.54 -4.35
N PRO A 275 -14.55 13.73 -5.13
CA PRO A 275 -14.81 12.93 -6.33
C PRO A 275 -13.66 12.96 -7.34
N GLN A 276 -12.96 14.10 -7.46
CA GLN A 276 -11.83 14.25 -8.38
C GLN A 276 -10.61 13.45 -7.91
N THR A 277 -10.26 13.58 -6.62
CA THR A 277 -9.14 12.83 -6.02
C THR A 277 -9.41 11.33 -6.08
N LYS A 278 -10.65 10.91 -5.78
CA LYS A 278 -11.11 9.53 -5.90
C LYS A 278 -10.93 8.98 -7.32
N HIS A 279 -11.41 9.70 -8.32
CA HIS A 279 -11.26 9.30 -9.73
C HIS A 279 -9.79 9.18 -10.13
N LYS A 280 -8.96 10.17 -9.79
CA LYS A 280 -7.52 10.17 -10.12
C LYS A 280 -6.75 9.03 -9.46
N ILE A 281 -7.01 8.71 -8.19
CA ILE A 281 -6.34 7.60 -7.52
C ILE A 281 -6.82 6.24 -8.04
N LEU A 282 -8.11 6.08 -8.36
CA LEU A 282 -8.62 4.85 -8.97
C LEU A 282 -8.08 4.65 -10.40
N ALA A 283 -8.00 5.72 -11.19
CA ALA A 283 -7.34 5.72 -12.49
C ALA A 283 -5.86 5.32 -12.38
N TRP A 284 -5.15 5.86 -11.39
CA TRP A 284 -3.75 5.48 -11.12
C TRP A 284 -3.63 4.00 -10.79
N LEU A 285 -4.50 3.47 -9.92
CA LEU A 285 -4.52 2.05 -9.54
C LEU A 285 -4.83 1.16 -10.76
N GLY A 286 -5.90 1.45 -11.49
CA GLY A 286 -6.31 0.66 -12.65
C GLY A 286 -5.27 0.65 -13.77
N ASN A 287 -4.70 1.81 -14.11
CA ASN A 287 -3.63 1.91 -15.10
C ASN A 287 -2.33 1.21 -14.62
N CYS A 288 -2.00 1.31 -13.32
CA CYS A 288 -0.84 0.63 -12.74
C CYS A 288 -0.95 -0.89 -12.88
N LEU A 289 -2.10 -1.47 -12.51
CA LEU A 289 -2.36 -2.90 -12.62
C LEU A 289 -2.33 -3.34 -14.08
N HIS A 290 -2.96 -2.58 -14.98
CA HIS A 290 -2.98 -2.87 -16.41
C HIS A 290 -1.57 -2.87 -17.05
N ALA A 291 -0.78 -1.82 -16.80
CA ALA A 291 0.59 -1.69 -17.30
C ALA A 291 1.52 -2.81 -16.81
N ASN A 292 1.15 -3.48 -15.72
CA ASN A 292 1.89 -4.57 -15.10
C ASN A 292 1.24 -5.96 -15.31
N ALA A 293 0.18 -6.07 -16.12
CA ALA A 293 -0.54 -7.32 -16.35
C ALA A 293 0.34 -8.43 -16.96
N GLY A 294 1.48 -8.08 -17.56
CA GLY A 294 2.45 -9.05 -18.07
C GLY A 294 3.21 -9.83 -17.00
N ARG A 295 3.18 -9.41 -15.72
CA ARG A 295 3.96 -10.02 -14.61
C ARG A 295 3.64 -11.50 -14.37
N THR A 296 2.41 -11.94 -14.63
CA THR A 296 1.98 -13.35 -14.40
C THR A 296 2.10 -14.22 -15.65
N LYS A 297 2.45 -13.65 -16.80
CA LYS A 297 2.57 -14.42 -18.05
C LYS A 297 3.81 -15.32 -18.02
N ILE A 298 3.69 -16.53 -18.58
CA ILE A 298 4.75 -17.56 -18.59
C ILE A 298 6.08 -17.03 -19.13
N TRP A 299 6.04 -16.22 -20.20
CA TRP A 299 7.24 -15.65 -20.81
C TRP A 299 7.98 -14.66 -19.89
N ALA A 300 7.27 -13.97 -18.98
CA ALA A 300 7.92 -13.07 -18.02
C ALA A 300 8.80 -13.82 -17.01
N ASN A 301 8.55 -15.13 -16.81
CA ASN A 301 9.40 -15.99 -15.98
C ASN A 301 10.59 -16.60 -16.75
N GLN A 302 10.63 -16.45 -18.08
CA GLN A 302 11.66 -17.01 -18.97
C GLN A 302 12.56 -15.93 -19.61
N MET A 303 12.19 -14.65 -19.45
CA MET A 303 12.94 -13.53 -19.99
C MET A 303 14.29 -13.35 -19.27
N PRO A 304 15.37 -12.97 -19.99
CA PRO A 304 16.62 -12.53 -19.39
C PRO A 304 16.39 -11.41 -18.36
N GLU A 305 17.17 -11.37 -17.28
CA GLU A 305 17.05 -10.41 -16.16
C GLU A 305 16.95 -8.93 -16.60
N ILE A 306 17.50 -8.60 -17.78
CA ILE A 306 17.46 -7.26 -18.38
C ILE A 306 16.03 -6.78 -18.67
N PHE A 307 15.09 -7.68 -18.98
CA PHE A 307 13.69 -7.33 -19.26
C PHE A 307 12.79 -7.28 -18.01
N PHE A 308 13.28 -7.71 -16.84
CA PHE A 308 12.57 -7.47 -15.56
C PHE A 308 12.42 -5.98 -15.25
N GLN A 309 13.18 -5.12 -15.94
CA GLN A 309 13.09 -3.67 -15.83
C GLN A 309 11.83 -3.07 -16.48
N MET A 310 10.93 -3.86 -17.09
CA MET A 310 9.69 -3.32 -17.67
C MET A 310 8.53 -3.20 -16.67
N TYR A 311 8.60 -3.90 -15.54
CA TYR A 311 7.52 -3.96 -14.55
C TYR A 311 7.95 -3.41 -13.19
N ALA A 312 6.99 -3.03 -12.36
CA ALA A 312 7.24 -2.75 -10.96
C ALA A 312 7.59 -4.04 -10.20
N SER A 313 8.26 -3.91 -9.06
CA SER A 313 8.85 -5.01 -8.28
C SER A 313 7.82 -5.85 -7.51
N ASP A 314 8.25 -7.00 -6.99
CA ASP A 314 7.41 -7.82 -6.11
C ASP A 314 7.12 -7.12 -4.77
N ALA A 315 8.06 -6.32 -4.26
CA ALA A 315 7.86 -5.48 -3.07
C ALA A 315 6.70 -4.48 -3.28
N PHE A 316 6.70 -3.81 -4.43
CA PHE A 316 5.63 -2.88 -4.81
C PHE A 316 4.26 -3.54 -4.77
N PHE A 317 4.10 -4.69 -5.43
CA PHE A 317 2.80 -5.36 -5.52
C PHE A 317 2.35 -6.01 -4.23
N LEU A 318 3.27 -6.51 -3.41
CA LEU A 318 2.94 -7.06 -2.10
C LEU A 318 2.40 -5.97 -1.17
N ASN A 319 3.06 -4.82 -1.12
CA ASN A 319 2.63 -3.68 -0.31
C ASN A 319 1.32 -3.07 -0.82
N LEU A 320 1.16 -2.96 -2.15
CA LEU A 320 -0.09 -2.48 -2.76
C LEU A 320 -1.25 -3.44 -2.44
N GLY A 321 -1.04 -4.74 -2.63
CA GLY A 321 -2.02 -5.77 -2.30
C GLY A 321 -2.43 -5.73 -0.83
N ALA A 322 -1.48 -5.56 0.10
CA ALA A 322 -1.77 -5.43 1.53
C ALA A 322 -2.63 -4.20 1.88
N ALA A 323 -2.37 -3.05 1.24
CA ALA A 323 -3.15 -1.84 1.45
C ALA A 323 -4.57 -1.94 0.86
N LEU A 324 -4.70 -2.55 -0.33
CA LEU A 324 -6.00 -2.81 -0.98
C LEU A 324 -6.83 -3.85 -0.21
N LEU A 325 -6.19 -4.89 0.32
CA LEU A 325 -6.81 -5.87 1.23
C LEU A 325 -7.47 -5.18 2.44
N ARG A 326 -6.83 -4.15 3.01
CA ARG A 326 -7.40 -3.35 4.11
C ARG A 326 -8.62 -2.55 3.67
N LEU A 327 -8.64 -2.01 2.44
CA LEU A 327 -9.82 -1.32 1.87
C LEU A 327 -11.02 -2.25 1.67
N CYS A 328 -10.79 -3.56 1.48
CA CYS A 328 -11.86 -4.55 1.34
C CYS A 328 -12.44 -5.05 2.67
N GLN A 329 -11.73 -4.91 3.80
CA GLN A 329 -12.17 -5.44 5.09
C GLN A 329 -13.60 -5.02 5.53
N PRO A 330 -14.11 -3.82 5.23
CA PRO A 330 -15.49 -3.45 5.56
C PRO A 330 -16.56 -4.36 4.95
N PHE A 331 -16.26 -5.07 3.85
CA PHE A 331 -17.20 -5.97 3.18
C PHE A 331 -16.72 -7.43 3.09
N CYS A 332 -15.47 -7.75 3.45
CA CYS A 332 -14.95 -9.13 3.55
C CYS A 332 -15.39 -9.83 4.85
N LYS A 333 -16.70 -10.06 4.98
CA LYS A 333 -17.27 -10.90 6.05
C LYS A 333 -18.15 -11.95 5.40
N PRO A 334 -18.15 -13.21 5.88
CA PRO A 334 -18.89 -14.29 5.20
C PRO A 334 -20.38 -14.02 5.00
N ARG A 335 -21.00 -13.16 5.83
CA ARG A 335 -22.42 -12.79 5.73
C ARG A 335 -22.67 -11.33 5.33
N SER A 336 -21.73 -10.71 4.61
CA SER A 336 -21.82 -9.31 4.21
C SER A 336 -22.76 -9.12 3.00
N HIS A 337 -23.90 -8.46 3.21
CA HIS A 337 -24.78 -8.04 2.10
C HIS A 337 -24.08 -7.07 1.14
N ARG A 338 -23.09 -6.29 1.63
CA ARG A 338 -22.30 -5.37 0.80
C ARG A 338 -21.45 -6.11 -0.22
N LEU A 339 -21.00 -7.33 0.08
CA LEU A 339 -20.23 -8.11 -0.88
C LEU A 339 -21.08 -8.52 -2.09
N LEU A 340 -22.36 -8.83 -1.84
CA LEU A 340 -23.32 -9.22 -2.88
C LEU A 340 -23.76 -8.04 -3.77
N THR A 341 -23.32 -6.81 -3.49
CA THR A 341 -23.45 -5.70 -4.45
C THR A 341 -22.36 -5.70 -5.51
N PHE A 342 -21.44 -6.68 -5.50
CA PHE A 342 -20.46 -6.87 -6.57
C PHE A 342 -21.19 -7.17 -7.87
N ASP A 343 -20.83 -6.42 -8.92
CA ASP A 343 -21.35 -6.65 -10.26
C ASP A 343 -20.26 -7.23 -11.18
N PRO A 344 -20.33 -8.52 -11.54
CA PRO A 344 -19.35 -9.17 -12.42
C PRO A 344 -19.28 -8.55 -13.82
N THR A 345 -20.32 -7.88 -14.33
CA THR A 345 -20.28 -7.31 -15.68
C THR A 345 -19.22 -6.23 -15.82
N TYR A 346 -18.74 -5.67 -14.70
CA TYR A 346 -17.57 -4.78 -14.65
C TYR A 346 -16.37 -5.36 -15.40
N CYS A 347 -16.09 -6.65 -15.25
CA CYS A 347 -14.95 -7.31 -15.89
C CYS A 347 -15.10 -7.50 -17.40
N ALA A 348 -16.33 -7.37 -17.92
CA ALA A 348 -16.63 -7.48 -19.35
C ALA A 348 -16.70 -6.11 -20.06
N VAL A 349 -16.54 -5.01 -19.31
CA VAL A 349 -16.54 -3.65 -19.88
C VAL A 349 -15.29 -3.49 -20.74
N LYS A 350 -15.52 -3.14 -22.02
CA LYS A 350 -14.45 -2.82 -22.98
C LYS A 350 -13.81 -1.48 -22.63
N GLU A 351 -12.67 -1.20 -23.26
CA GLU A 351 -11.94 0.05 -23.07
C GLU A 351 -12.83 1.28 -23.27
N LEU A 352 -12.86 2.14 -22.24
CA LEU A 352 -13.64 3.37 -22.17
C LEU A 352 -12.71 4.58 -22.29
N ASN A 353 -13.22 5.70 -22.81
CA ASN A 353 -12.50 6.97 -22.73
C ASN A 353 -12.53 7.56 -21.29
N GLU A 354 -11.72 8.58 -21.00
CA GLU A 354 -11.59 9.12 -19.63
C GLU A 354 -12.91 9.62 -19.02
N GLU A 355 -13.77 10.25 -19.83
CA GLU A 355 -15.06 10.76 -19.35
C GLU A 355 -16.03 9.61 -19.05
N GLU A 356 -16.07 8.59 -19.91
CA GLU A 356 -16.86 7.38 -19.68
C GLU A 356 -16.39 6.60 -18.45
N GLN A 357 -15.08 6.48 -18.23
CA GLN A 357 -14.51 5.86 -17.03
C GLN A 357 -14.98 6.57 -15.77
N ARG A 358 -15.00 7.91 -15.80
CA ARG A 358 -15.46 8.74 -14.69
C ARG A 358 -16.95 8.60 -14.42
N VAL A 359 -17.78 8.60 -15.46
CA VAL A 359 -19.24 8.47 -15.33
C VAL A 359 -19.64 7.07 -14.86
N LYS A 360 -19.04 6.03 -15.45
CA LYS A 360 -19.37 4.63 -15.16
C LYS A 360 -18.66 4.08 -13.90
N ASN A 361 -17.67 4.79 -13.36
CA ASN A 361 -16.76 4.29 -12.30
C ASN A 361 -16.09 2.97 -12.71
N VAL A 362 -15.38 2.98 -13.84
CA VAL A 362 -14.60 1.83 -14.33
C VAL A 362 -13.19 2.27 -14.63
N HIS A 363 -12.26 1.95 -13.73
CA HIS A 363 -10.85 2.39 -13.87
C HIS A 363 -9.90 1.24 -14.23
N MET A 364 -10.26 0.00 -13.92
CA MET A 364 -9.46 -1.17 -14.28
C MET A 364 -9.68 -1.51 -15.77
N LYS A 365 -8.60 -1.87 -16.47
CA LYS A 365 -8.58 -2.10 -17.92
C LYS A 365 -8.08 -3.49 -18.27
N GLY A 366 -8.54 -4.03 -19.40
CA GLY A 366 -8.02 -5.27 -19.98
C GLY A 366 -8.62 -6.55 -19.40
N LEU A 367 -9.58 -6.46 -18.48
CA LEU A 367 -10.26 -7.62 -17.89
C LEU A 367 -11.13 -8.36 -18.90
N GLU A 368 -11.60 -7.67 -19.95
CA GLU A 368 -12.41 -8.24 -21.01
C GLU A 368 -11.65 -9.29 -21.84
N ARG A 369 -10.31 -9.32 -21.70
CA ARG A 369 -9.40 -10.25 -22.36
C ARG A 369 -9.04 -11.45 -21.48
N GLU A 370 -9.39 -11.42 -20.21
CA GLU A 370 -9.11 -12.50 -19.28
C GLU A 370 -10.11 -13.64 -19.50
N THR A 371 -9.63 -14.87 -19.41
CA THR A 371 -10.50 -16.05 -19.46
C THR A 371 -11.41 -16.04 -18.23
N CYS A 372 -12.72 -16.16 -18.44
CA CYS A 372 -13.70 -16.25 -17.36
C CYS A 372 -14.03 -17.70 -17.01
N LEU A 373 -14.63 -17.91 -15.82
CA LEU A 373 -14.94 -19.25 -15.29
C LEU A 373 -15.77 -20.10 -16.24
N ILE A 374 -16.68 -19.47 -17.00
CA ILE A 374 -17.44 -20.11 -18.08
C ILE A 374 -17.47 -19.20 -19.31
N PRO A 375 -17.69 -19.74 -20.52
CA PRO A 375 -17.80 -18.94 -21.73
C PRO A 375 -19.06 -18.06 -21.70
N ALA A 376 -18.94 -16.83 -22.22
CA ALA A 376 -20.11 -16.00 -22.47
C ALA A 376 -20.98 -16.60 -23.58
N VAL A 377 -22.31 -16.53 -23.41
CA VAL A 377 -23.27 -16.99 -24.44
C VAL A 377 -23.25 -16.01 -25.60
N THR A 378 -22.87 -16.47 -26.79
CA THR A 378 -22.54 -15.64 -27.96
C THR A 378 -23.72 -14.83 -28.52
N GLU A 379 -24.97 -15.20 -28.18
CA GLU A 379 -26.17 -14.64 -28.80
C GLU A 379 -26.74 -13.39 -28.11
N GLN A 380 -26.22 -12.96 -26.94
CA GLN A 380 -26.76 -11.81 -26.20
C GLN A 380 -25.67 -10.97 -25.53
N GLU A 381 -25.67 -9.66 -25.80
CA GLU A 381 -24.78 -8.72 -25.10
C GLU A 381 -25.18 -8.59 -23.61
N PRO A 382 -24.19 -8.50 -22.70
CA PRO A 382 -24.46 -8.24 -21.28
C PRO A 382 -25.18 -6.91 -21.10
N THR A 383 -26.11 -6.87 -20.15
CA THR A 383 -26.68 -5.60 -19.68
C THR A 383 -25.71 -4.99 -18.67
N PHE A 384 -25.02 -3.93 -19.05
CA PHE A 384 -24.09 -3.22 -18.18
C PHE A 384 -24.81 -2.23 -17.27
N ALA A 385 -24.31 -2.04 -16.05
CA ALA A 385 -24.76 -1.00 -15.15
C ALA A 385 -24.42 0.41 -15.68
N ASP A 386 -25.26 1.40 -15.35
CA ASP A 386 -25.00 2.82 -15.64
C ASP A 386 -23.76 3.34 -14.91
N SER A 387 -23.56 2.87 -13.67
CA SER A 387 -22.35 3.11 -12.90
C SER A 387 -22.11 1.99 -11.90
N TYR A 388 -20.84 1.67 -11.67
CA TYR A 388 -20.43 0.66 -10.70
C TYR A 388 -20.13 1.28 -9.33
N ASN A 389 -20.34 0.49 -8.29
CA ASN A 389 -20.06 0.92 -6.91
C ASN A 389 -18.59 0.71 -6.54
N LEU A 390 -18.14 1.41 -5.49
CA LEU A 390 -16.76 1.31 -5.00
C LEU A 390 -16.41 -0.09 -4.46
N VAL A 391 -17.40 -0.89 -4.04
CA VAL A 391 -17.15 -2.28 -3.61
C VAL A 391 -16.65 -3.10 -4.80
N THR A 392 -17.28 -2.94 -5.96
CA THR A 392 -16.91 -3.62 -7.20
C THR A 392 -15.50 -3.23 -7.64
N GLU A 393 -15.22 -1.92 -7.68
CA GLU A 393 -13.88 -1.43 -8.03
C GLU A 393 -12.81 -1.94 -7.06
N ASN A 394 -13.02 -1.78 -5.75
CA ASN A 394 -12.04 -2.22 -4.75
C ASN A 394 -11.80 -3.72 -4.82
N LEU A 395 -12.85 -4.53 -5.01
CA LEU A 395 -12.72 -5.97 -5.09
C LEU A 395 -11.88 -6.38 -6.30
N VAL A 396 -12.19 -5.84 -7.47
CA VAL A 396 -11.48 -6.14 -8.73
C VAL A 396 -10.02 -5.68 -8.65
N LEU A 397 -9.77 -4.44 -8.23
CA LEU A 397 -8.42 -3.91 -8.05
C LEU A 397 -7.60 -4.77 -7.07
N THR A 398 -8.21 -5.23 -5.99
CA THR A 398 -7.54 -6.09 -4.99
C THR A 398 -7.24 -7.47 -5.54
N GLN A 399 -8.19 -8.12 -6.22
CA GLN A 399 -7.95 -9.43 -6.84
C GLN A 399 -6.85 -9.37 -7.91
N SER A 400 -6.86 -8.33 -8.75
CA SER A 400 -5.80 -8.11 -9.72
C SER A 400 -4.44 -7.83 -9.07
N ALA A 401 -4.39 -7.03 -7.99
CA ALA A 401 -3.14 -6.79 -7.26
C ALA A 401 -2.58 -8.07 -6.62
N LEU A 402 -3.44 -8.92 -6.04
CA LEU A 402 -3.04 -10.21 -5.48
C LEU A 402 -2.53 -11.19 -6.54
N HIS A 403 -3.17 -11.21 -7.72
CA HIS A 403 -2.73 -12.03 -8.83
C HIS A 403 -1.34 -11.60 -9.33
N LEU A 404 -1.13 -10.29 -9.52
CA LEU A 404 0.15 -9.74 -10.00
C LEU A 404 1.27 -9.73 -8.93
N GLY A 405 0.91 -9.84 -7.66
CA GLY A 405 1.82 -9.76 -6.51
C GLY A 405 1.98 -11.10 -5.80
N PHE A 406 1.02 -11.41 -4.92
CA PHE A 406 1.09 -12.55 -4.00
C PHE A 406 1.17 -13.89 -4.74
N HIS A 407 0.30 -14.13 -5.73
CA HIS A 407 0.27 -15.37 -6.51
C HIS A 407 1.61 -15.62 -7.22
N ARG A 408 2.13 -14.62 -7.95
CA ARG A 408 3.45 -14.70 -8.58
C ARG A 408 4.57 -14.98 -7.58
N LEU A 409 4.56 -14.32 -6.43
CA LEU A 409 5.61 -14.48 -5.42
C LEU A 409 5.53 -15.86 -4.74
N HIS A 410 4.33 -16.42 -4.58
CA HIS A 410 4.13 -17.79 -4.10
C HIS A 410 4.81 -18.80 -5.03
N ASP A 411 4.57 -18.71 -6.34
CA ASP A 411 5.22 -19.58 -7.35
C ASP A 411 6.75 -19.50 -7.28
N GLN A 412 7.28 -18.28 -7.14
CA GLN A 412 8.72 -18.08 -6.99
C GLN A 412 9.23 -18.68 -5.68
N MET A 413 8.51 -18.53 -4.58
CA MET A 413 8.87 -19.08 -3.28
C MET A 413 8.92 -20.62 -3.30
N ILE A 414 8.00 -21.28 -4.01
CA ILE A 414 8.04 -22.74 -4.23
C ILE A 414 9.34 -23.14 -4.94
N LYS A 415 9.69 -22.45 -6.03
CA LYS A 415 10.92 -22.70 -6.80
C LYS A 415 12.18 -22.44 -5.97
N LEU A 416 12.20 -21.35 -5.19
CA LEU A 416 13.29 -21.03 -4.26
C LEU A 416 13.51 -22.15 -3.24
N ASN A 417 12.43 -22.68 -2.64
CA ASN A 417 12.54 -23.77 -1.68
C ASN A 417 13.06 -25.07 -2.31
N GLN A 418 12.65 -25.40 -3.54
CA GLN A 418 13.18 -26.55 -4.26
C GLN A 418 14.67 -26.39 -4.57
N SER A 419 15.09 -25.22 -5.02
CA SER A 419 16.50 -24.90 -5.30
C SER A 419 17.35 -24.94 -4.02
N LEU A 420 16.84 -24.44 -2.90
CA LEU A 420 17.49 -24.55 -1.60
C LEU A 420 17.74 -25.99 -1.18
N HIS A 421 16.73 -26.85 -1.34
CA HIS A 421 16.87 -28.25 -0.99
C HIS A 421 17.94 -28.95 -1.84
N ARG A 422 17.93 -28.72 -3.17
CA ARG A 422 18.95 -29.26 -4.09
C ARG A 422 20.36 -28.79 -3.71
N LEU A 423 20.50 -27.49 -3.43
CA LEU A 423 21.80 -26.89 -3.06
C LEU A 423 22.29 -27.39 -1.70
N GLN A 424 21.39 -27.61 -0.74
CA GLN A 424 21.71 -28.18 0.56
C GLN A 424 22.26 -29.61 0.43
N VAL A 425 21.65 -30.44 -0.42
CA VAL A 425 22.11 -31.81 -0.68
C VAL A 425 23.50 -31.78 -1.32
N ALA A 426 23.67 -31.01 -2.40
CA ALA A 426 24.96 -30.89 -3.10
C ALA A 426 26.09 -30.35 -2.20
N TRP A 427 25.78 -29.39 -1.32
CA TRP A 427 26.75 -28.86 -0.36
C TRP A 427 27.19 -29.93 0.65
N ARG A 428 26.26 -30.73 1.19
CA ARG A 428 26.60 -31.82 2.12
C ARG A 428 27.46 -32.90 1.46
N GLU A 429 27.17 -33.27 0.23
CA GLU A 429 27.98 -34.24 -0.54
C GLU A 429 29.39 -33.71 -0.83
N ALA A 430 29.50 -32.43 -1.20
CA ALA A 430 30.79 -31.77 -1.41
C ALA A 430 31.63 -31.68 -0.13
N GLN A 431 30.98 -31.46 1.03
CA GLN A 431 31.65 -31.50 2.34
C GLN A 431 32.15 -32.90 2.69
N GLN A 432 31.34 -33.93 2.46
CA GLN A 432 31.72 -35.33 2.73
C GLN A 432 32.88 -35.81 1.85
N SER A 433 32.95 -35.29 0.62
CA SER A 433 34.02 -35.61 -0.34
C SER A 433 35.24 -34.69 -0.24
N SER A 434 35.28 -33.76 0.73
CA SER A 434 36.35 -32.75 0.88
C SER A 434 36.65 -31.97 -0.41
N SER A 435 35.61 -31.70 -1.21
CA SER A 435 35.75 -30.98 -2.49
C SER A 435 36.08 -29.50 -2.26
N PRO A 436 37.00 -28.89 -3.05
CA PRO A 436 37.27 -27.45 -3.00
C PRO A 436 36.06 -26.58 -3.41
N SER A 437 35.01 -27.18 -4.01
CA SER A 437 33.76 -26.47 -4.34
C SER A 437 32.82 -26.26 -3.16
N ALA A 438 33.07 -26.88 -2.00
CA ALA A 438 32.18 -26.85 -0.84
C ALA A 438 31.96 -25.41 -0.30
N ASP A 439 32.99 -24.56 -0.33
CA ASP A 439 32.88 -23.18 0.14
C ASP A 439 32.05 -22.29 -0.80
N ASN A 440 32.19 -22.47 -2.11
CA ASN A 440 31.36 -21.77 -3.10
C ASN A 440 29.88 -22.19 -2.98
N LEU A 441 29.62 -23.49 -2.83
CA LEU A 441 28.26 -24.00 -2.61
C LEU A 441 27.65 -23.47 -1.31
N ARG A 442 28.46 -23.33 -0.25
CA ARG A 442 28.05 -22.71 1.01
C ARG A 442 27.65 -21.26 0.81
N GLU A 443 28.45 -20.47 0.11
CA GLU A 443 28.16 -19.06 -0.15
C GLU A 443 26.87 -18.88 -0.97
N GLN A 444 26.68 -19.71 -2.01
CA GLN A 444 25.44 -19.74 -2.78
C GLN A 444 24.23 -20.11 -1.90
N PHE A 445 24.41 -21.06 -0.97
CA PHE A 445 23.36 -21.47 -0.04
C PHE A 445 22.99 -20.34 0.92
N GLU A 446 23.96 -19.62 1.50
CA GLU A 446 23.68 -18.46 2.35
C GLU A 446 22.87 -17.40 1.59
N ARG A 447 23.32 -17.04 0.38
CA ARG A 447 22.65 -16.03 -0.46
C ARG A 447 21.21 -16.43 -0.75
N LEU A 448 20.98 -17.66 -1.18
CA LEU A 448 19.66 -18.16 -1.50
C LEU A 448 18.76 -18.29 -0.26
N MET A 449 19.33 -18.66 0.88
CA MET A 449 18.59 -18.75 2.15
C MET A 449 18.17 -17.37 2.64
N THR A 450 19.03 -16.36 2.51
CA THR A 450 18.67 -14.97 2.82
C THR A 450 17.51 -14.49 1.93
N VAL A 451 17.52 -14.81 0.63
CA VAL A 451 16.40 -14.50 -0.28
C VAL A 451 15.12 -15.19 0.20
N TYR A 452 15.19 -16.49 0.47
CA TYR A 452 14.03 -17.28 0.89
C TYR A 452 13.43 -16.80 2.21
N LEU A 453 14.25 -16.55 3.24
CA LEU A 453 13.78 -16.06 4.54
C LEU A 453 13.15 -14.66 4.42
N SER A 454 13.73 -13.80 3.58
CA SER A 454 13.18 -12.47 3.29
C SER A 454 11.83 -12.54 2.58
N THR A 455 11.72 -13.40 1.56
CA THR A 455 10.46 -13.65 0.85
C THR A 455 9.42 -14.26 1.78
N LYS A 456 9.81 -15.23 2.61
CA LYS A 456 8.95 -15.82 3.62
C LYS A 456 8.40 -14.74 4.54
N ALA A 457 9.28 -13.99 5.21
CA ALA A 457 8.89 -12.96 6.17
C ALA A 457 7.94 -11.92 5.54
N ALA A 458 8.20 -11.52 4.28
CA ALA A 458 7.33 -10.59 3.56
C ALA A 458 5.92 -11.17 3.31
N MET A 459 5.84 -12.45 2.92
CA MET A 459 4.57 -13.11 2.60
C MET A 459 3.80 -13.60 3.83
N THR A 460 4.45 -13.76 4.99
CA THR A 460 3.86 -14.34 6.21
C THR A 460 3.43 -13.32 7.25
N GLU A 461 3.34 -12.03 6.91
CA GLU A 461 2.86 -11.01 7.85
C GLU A 461 1.43 -11.35 8.32
N PRO A 462 1.20 -11.57 9.63
CA PRO A 462 -0.04 -12.16 10.13
C PRO A 462 -1.31 -11.35 9.81
N GLN A 463 -1.26 -10.02 9.86
CA GLN A 463 -2.43 -9.19 9.62
C GLN A 463 -2.82 -9.15 8.14
N MET A 464 -1.84 -9.12 7.23
CA MET A 464 -2.02 -9.27 5.79
C MET A 464 -2.61 -10.64 5.48
N LEU A 465 -2.06 -11.72 6.04
CA LEU A 465 -2.59 -13.07 5.83
C LEU A 465 -4.03 -13.20 6.34
N LYS A 466 -4.35 -12.66 7.51
CA LYS A 466 -5.71 -12.63 8.03
C LYS A 466 -6.66 -11.85 7.12
N ASN A 467 -6.23 -10.69 6.62
CA ASN A 467 -7.02 -9.88 5.68
C ASN A 467 -7.25 -10.62 4.36
N CYS A 468 -6.24 -11.33 3.86
CA CYS A 468 -6.32 -12.16 2.66
C CYS A 468 -7.26 -13.34 2.88
N LEU A 469 -7.17 -14.04 4.02
CA LEU A 469 -8.09 -15.12 4.38
C LEU A 469 -9.54 -14.64 4.43
N ASN A 470 -9.81 -13.50 5.06
CA ASN A 470 -11.14 -12.91 5.07
C ASN A 470 -11.66 -12.63 3.66
N LEU A 471 -10.79 -12.10 2.78
CA LEU A 471 -11.13 -11.88 1.38
C LEU A 471 -11.43 -13.19 0.65
N GLN A 472 -10.55 -14.19 0.73
CA GLN A 472 -10.71 -15.44 -0.02
C GLN A 472 -11.90 -16.28 0.46
N VAL A 473 -12.19 -16.29 1.77
CA VAL A 473 -13.44 -16.87 2.29
C VAL A 473 -14.66 -16.11 1.76
N SER A 474 -14.59 -14.78 1.74
CA SER A 474 -15.67 -13.96 1.19
C SER A 474 -15.87 -14.23 -0.31
N MET A 475 -14.78 -14.43 -1.05
CA MET A 475 -14.84 -14.84 -2.45
C MET A 475 -15.47 -16.22 -2.64
N ALA A 476 -15.14 -17.21 -1.79
CA ALA A 476 -15.84 -18.49 -1.82
C ALA A 476 -17.35 -18.30 -1.69
N VAL A 477 -17.80 -17.48 -0.73
CA VAL A 477 -19.23 -17.16 -0.57
C VAL A 477 -19.80 -16.50 -1.82
N LEU A 478 -19.15 -15.46 -2.33
CA LEU A 478 -19.62 -14.71 -3.51
C LEU A 478 -19.74 -15.64 -4.73
N LEU A 479 -18.70 -16.43 -5.03
CA LEU A 479 -18.71 -17.36 -6.16
C LEU A 479 -19.79 -18.44 -6.02
N VAL A 480 -20.01 -18.97 -4.80
CA VAL A 480 -21.12 -19.88 -4.51
C VAL A 480 -22.47 -19.21 -4.78
N GLN A 481 -22.68 -17.97 -4.33
CA GLN A 481 -23.93 -17.24 -4.54
C GLN A 481 -24.19 -16.99 -6.04
N LEU A 482 -23.17 -16.61 -6.81
CA LEU A 482 -23.27 -16.47 -8.27
C LEU A 482 -23.57 -17.82 -8.94
N ALA A 483 -22.96 -18.91 -8.47
CA ALA A 483 -23.15 -20.27 -9.02
C ALA A 483 -24.54 -20.87 -8.78
N ILE A 484 -25.25 -20.41 -7.74
CA ILE A 484 -26.64 -20.78 -7.47
C ILE A 484 -27.64 -19.77 -8.05
N GLY A 485 -27.17 -18.80 -8.84
CA GLY A 485 -28.02 -17.83 -9.54
C GLY A 485 -28.56 -16.70 -8.68
N ASN A 486 -27.92 -16.39 -7.54
CA ASN A 486 -28.31 -15.25 -6.74
C ASN A 486 -27.98 -13.92 -7.46
N GLN A 487 -29.00 -13.08 -7.64
CA GLN A 487 -28.89 -11.74 -8.22
C GLN A 487 -29.19 -10.64 -7.18
N GLY A 488 -29.58 -11.01 -5.96
CA GLY A 488 -29.92 -10.10 -4.88
C GLY A 488 -28.77 -9.84 -3.92
N THR A 489 -29.01 -8.95 -2.96
CA THR A 489 -28.05 -8.58 -1.91
C THR A 489 -28.19 -9.40 -0.64
N GLU A 490 -29.16 -10.32 -0.60
CA GLU A 490 -29.39 -11.25 0.51
C GLU A 490 -28.82 -12.63 0.19
N LEU A 491 -28.33 -13.33 1.22
CA LEU A 491 -27.75 -14.66 1.04
C LEU A 491 -28.84 -15.70 0.80
N MET A 492 -28.72 -16.43 -0.29
CA MET A 492 -29.51 -17.63 -0.54
C MET A 492 -28.87 -18.83 0.15
N ALA A 493 -29.71 -19.66 0.77
CA ALA A 493 -29.29 -20.93 1.34
C ALA A 493 -28.83 -21.88 0.23
N LEU A 494 -27.74 -22.62 0.47
CA LEU A 494 -27.27 -23.64 -0.46
C LEU A 494 -28.15 -24.90 -0.34
N THR A 495 -28.80 -25.26 -1.44
CA THR A 495 -29.64 -26.46 -1.55
C THR A 495 -29.26 -27.27 -2.77
N PHE A 496 -29.36 -28.60 -2.66
CA PHE A 496 -29.14 -29.54 -3.77
C PHE A 496 -30.46 -30.23 -4.18
N PRO A 497 -30.63 -30.63 -5.46
CA PRO A 497 -29.70 -30.44 -6.58
C PRO A 497 -29.51 -28.97 -6.96
N LEU A 498 -28.34 -28.64 -7.50
CA LEU A 498 -28.03 -27.26 -7.92
C LEU A 498 -28.93 -26.84 -9.09
N PRO A 499 -29.30 -25.55 -9.19
CA PRO A 499 -30.07 -25.05 -10.32
C PRO A 499 -29.30 -25.21 -11.64
N GLU A 500 -29.99 -25.27 -12.78
CA GLU A 500 -29.30 -25.28 -14.08
C GLU A 500 -28.55 -23.96 -14.32
N VAL A 501 -27.37 -24.03 -14.92
CA VAL A 501 -26.56 -22.85 -15.27
C VAL A 501 -27.13 -22.21 -16.55
N LYS A 502 -28.19 -21.40 -16.40
CA LYS A 502 -28.76 -20.60 -17.49
C LYS A 502 -28.41 -19.13 -17.27
N LYS A 503 -27.61 -18.55 -18.18
CA LYS A 503 -27.17 -17.14 -18.13
C LYS A 503 -26.54 -16.76 -16.79
N SER A 504 -25.42 -17.39 -16.46
CA SER A 504 -24.74 -17.17 -15.19
C SER A 504 -23.77 -15.99 -15.24
N ALA A 505 -23.75 -15.20 -14.18
CA ALA A 505 -22.79 -14.11 -14.01
C ALA A 505 -21.34 -14.59 -13.89
N LEU A 506 -21.13 -15.90 -13.68
CA LEU A 506 -19.81 -16.55 -13.75
C LEU A 506 -19.13 -16.35 -15.12
N ALA A 507 -19.91 -16.09 -16.18
CA ALA A 507 -19.38 -15.79 -17.52
C ALA A 507 -18.58 -14.47 -17.57
N TYR A 508 -18.69 -13.64 -16.54
CA TYR A 508 -17.98 -12.36 -16.42
C TYR A 508 -17.03 -12.35 -15.22
N VAL A 509 -16.75 -13.51 -14.60
CA VAL A 509 -15.80 -13.63 -13.51
C VAL A 509 -14.49 -14.20 -14.06
N PRO A 510 -13.38 -13.42 -14.09
CA PRO A 510 -12.09 -13.93 -14.49
C PRO A 510 -11.63 -15.13 -13.67
N GLU A 511 -11.02 -16.11 -14.32
CA GLU A 511 -10.53 -17.35 -13.72
C GLU A 511 -9.58 -17.12 -12.54
N PHE A 512 -8.75 -16.07 -12.61
CA PHE A 512 -7.78 -15.78 -11.56
C PHE A 512 -8.44 -15.43 -10.21
N PHE A 513 -9.74 -15.10 -10.17
CA PHE A 513 -10.45 -14.92 -8.90
C PHE A 513 -10.53 -16.23 -8.12
N ALA A 514 -10.81 -17.34 -8.80
CA ALA A 514 -10.81 -18.68 -8.20
C ALA A 514 -9.37 -19.19 -7.97
N ASP A 515 -8.45 -18.85 -8.88
CA ASP A 515 -7.05 -19.26 -8.76
C ASP A 515 -6.37 -18.63 -7.53
N ASN A 516 -6.55 -17.32 -7.32
CA ASN A 516 -6.05 -16.60 -6.13
C ASN A 516 -6.55 -17.23 -4.82
N LEU A 517 -7.82 -17.65 -4.79
CA LEU A 517 -8.41 -18.35 -3.64
C LEU A 517 -7.69 -19.67 -3.40
N GLY A 518 -7.54 -20.49 -4.44
CA GLY A 518 -6.91 -21.79 -4.33
C GLY A 518 -5.45 -21.72 -3.90
N ASP A 519 -4.65 -20.88 -4.57
CA ASP A 519 -3.24 -20.67 -4.23
C ASP A 519 -3.02 -20.20 -2.81
N PHE A 520 -3.91 -19.33 -2.31
CA PHE A 520 -3.79 -18.81 -0.97
C PHE A 520 -3.98 -19.90 0.10
N PHE A 521 -4.96 -20.80 -0.05
CA PHE A 521 -5.14 -21.90 0.90
C PHE A 521 -4.00 -22.92 0.84
N ILE A 522 -3.50 -23.23 -0.35
CA ILE A 522 -2.31 -24.08 -0.54
C ILE A 522 -1.08 -23.44 0.12
N PHE A 523 -0.90 -22.12 -0.05
CA PHE A 523 0.15 -21.37 0.63
C PHE A 523 0.03 -21.47 2.15
N LEU A 524 -1.17 -21.24 2.71
CA LEU A 524 -1.40 -21.28 4.15
C LEU A 524 -1.01 -22.64 4.71
N ARG A 525 -1.45 -23.74 4.09
CA ARG A 525 -1.11 -25.10 4.53
C ARG A 525 0.38 -25.34 4.71
N ARG A 526 1.20 -24.73 3.84
CA ARG A 526 2.64 -24.93 3.81
C ARG A 526 3.41 -23.96 4.72
N PHE A 527 2.96 -22.72 4.83
CA PHE A 527 3.74 -21.65 5.45
C PHE A 527 3.09 -20.98 6.67
N ALA A 528 1.79 -21.18 6.89
CA ALA A 528 1.01 -20.55 7.96
C ALA A 528 -0.24 -21.38 8.35
N ASP A 529 -0.08 -22.70 8.55
CA ASP A 529 -1.17 -23.63 8.87
C ASP A 529 -1.89 -23.26 10.19
N ASP A 530 -1.18 -22.58 11.09
CA ASP A 530 -1.66 -22.06 12.35
C ASP A 530 -2.79 -21.03 12.20
N LEU A 531 -2.96 -20.40 11.03
CA LEU A 531 -4.07 -19.48 10.75
C LEU A 531 -5.39 -20.20 10.41
N LEU A 532 -5.34 -21.46 9.98
CA LEU A 532 -6.53 -22.20 9.56
C LEU A 532 -7.38 -22.64 10.75
N GLU A 533 -6.75 -23.01 11.87
CA GLU A 533 -7.45 -23.53 13.04
C GLU A 533 -8.36 -22.47 13.71
N PRO A 534 -7.90 -21.24 14.03
CA PRO A 534 -8.76 -20.19 14.57
C PRO A 534 -9.88 -19.74 13.62
N SER A 535 -9.74 -20.05 12.33
CA SER A 535 -10.64 -19.64 11.26
C SER A 535 -11.52 -20.80 10.77
N ALA A 536 -11.56 -21.92 11.50
CA ALA A 536 -12.22 -23.15 11.05
C ALA A 536 -13.68 -22.94 10.64
N ASP A 537 -14.46 -22.15 11.39
CA ASP A 537 -15.87 -21.90 11.07
C ASP A 537 -16.07 -21.26 9.69
N SER A 538 -15.09 -20.47 9.23
CA SER A 538 -15.09 -19.87 7.90
C SER A 538 -14.78 -20.88 6.79
N LEU A 539 -14.14 -22.02 7.10
CA LEU A 539 -13.75 -23.04 6.12
C LEU A 539 -14.97 -23.78 5.56
N GLU A 540 -16.11 -23.78 6.25
CA GLU A 540 -17.36 -24.31 5.71
C GLU A 540 -17.71 -23.65 4.36
N HIS A 541 -17.45 -22.35 4.21
CA HIS A 541 -17.67 -21.64 2.95
C HIS A 541 -16.71 -22.11 1.84
N VAL A 542 -15.48 -22.47 2.20
CA VAL A 542 -14.50 -23.05 1.28
C VAL A 542 -14.94 -24.45 0.85
N LEU A 543 -15.48 -25.25 1.77
CA LEU A 543 -16.06 -26.56 1.45
C LEU A 543 -17.25 -26.44 0.49
N HIS A 544 -18.13 -25.46 0.68
CA HIS A 544 -19.22 -25.17 -0.27
C HIS A 544 -18.67 -24.85 -1.66
N PHE A 545 -17.65 -23.99 -1.74
CA PHE A 545 -16.99 -23.66 -3.00
C PHE A 545 -16.39 -24.90 -3.68
N VAL A 546 -15.58 -25.70 -2.97
CA VAL A 546 -15.01 -26.95 -3.49
C VAL A 546 -16.12 -27.90 -3.95
N THR A 547 -17.19 -28.06 -3.16
CA THR A 547 -18.29 -28.98 -3.48
C THR A 547 -19.00 -28.62 -4.78
N ILE A 548 -19.23 -27.32 -5.02
CA ILE A 548 -19.98 -26.84 -6.19
C ILE A 548 -19.14 -26.87 -7.46
N PHE A 549 -17.85 -26.49 -7.38
CA PHE A 549 -17.06 -26.24 -8.58
C PHE A 549 -16.18 -27.42 -9.02
N THR A 550 -15.73 -28.29 -8.10
CA THR A 550 -14.75 -29.36 -8.40
C THR A 550 -15.24 -30.30 -9.50
N GLY A 551 -16.48 -30.78 -9.39
CA GLY A 551 -17.06 -31.76 -10.31
C GLY A 551 -18.01 -31.17 -11.36
N ASP A 552 -18.06 -29.85 -11.54
CA ASP A 552 -19.08 -29.17 -12.36
C ASP A 552 -18.46 -28.33 -13.49
N VAL A 553 -18.43 -28.92 -14.68
CA VAL A 553 -17.92 -28.31 -15.92
C VAL A 553 -18.76 -27.12 -16.39
N ASP A 554 -20.04 -27.07 -16.02
CA ASP A 554 -20.96 -26.00 -16.41
C ASP A 554 -20.77 -24.74 -15.54
N ARG A 555 -20.07 -24.85 -14.40
CA ARG A 555 -19.77 -23.73 -13.50
C ARG A 555 -18.30 -23.31 -13.50
N MET A 556 -17.39 -24.21 -13.86
CA MET A 556 -15.98 -23.90 -14.04
C MET A 556 -15.41 -24.75 -15.18
N LYS A 557 -15.17 -24.12 -16.33
CA LYS A 557 -14.79 -24.84 -17.54
C LYS A 557 -13.37 -25.38 -17.49
N ASN A 558 -12.46 -24.64 -16.87
CA ASN A 558 -11.03 -24.97 -16.82
C ASN A 558 -10.77 -26.21 -15.94
N PRO A 559 -10.30 -27.34 -16.53
CA PRO A 559 -10.03 -28.56 -15.77
C PRO A 559 -8.85 -28.41 -14.79
N HIS A 560 -7.87 -27.55 -15.07
CA HIS A 560 -6.74 -27.34 -14.17
C HIS A 560 -7.17 -26.64 -12.88
N LEU A 561 -8.06 -25.64 -12.97
CA LEU A 561 -8.63 -24.99 -11.80
C LEU A 561 -9.47 -25.97 -10.98
N ARG A 562 -10.31 -26.78 -11.64
CA ARG A 562 -11.09 -27.82 -10.96
C ARG A 562 -10.20 -28.85 -10.25
N ALA A 563 -9.13 -29.31 -10.90
CA ALA A 563 -8.17 -30.24 -10.32
C ALA A 563 -7.46 -29.63 -9.09
N LYS A 564 -7.08 -28.35 -9.16
CA LYS A 564 -6.47 -27.60 -8.06
C LYS A 564 -7.38 -27.55 -6.83
N LEU A 565 -8.71 -27.57 -6.98
CA LEU A 565 -9.63 -27.59 -5.84
C LEU A 565 -9.51 -28.86 -4.98
N ALA A 566 -9.04 -29.97 -5.54
CA ALA A 566 -8.70 -31.16 -4.74
C ALA A 566 -7.50 -30.91 -3.83
N GLU A 567 -6.49 -30.16 -4.29
CA GLU A 567 -5.35 -29.73 -3.47
C GLU A 567 -5.79 -28.69 -2.43
N VAL A 568 -6.73 -27.79 -2.77
CA VAL A 568 -7.35 -26.87 -1.79
C VAL A 568 -8.06 -27.63 -0.69
N LEU A 569 -8.81 -28.69 -1.04
CA LEU A 569 -9.45 -29.55 -0.06
C LEU A 569 -8.43 -30.23 0.85
N GLU A 570 -7.33 -30.75 0.30
CA GLU A 570 -6.21 -31.29 1.08
C GLU A 570 -5.64 -30.24 2.04
N ALA A 571 -5.40 -29.03 1.55
CA ALA A 571 -4.82 -27.94 2.31
C ALA A 571 -5.68 -27.52 3.52
N VAL A 572 -7.01 -27.56 3.40
CA VAL A 572 -7.92 -27.20 4.50
C VAL A 572 -8.29 -28.37 5.42
N MET A 573 -7.98 -29.61 5.02
CA MET A 573 -8.32 -30.81 5.79
C MET A 573 -7.56 -30.88 7.13
N PRO A 574 -8.16 -31.51 8.16
CA PRO A 574 -7.48 -31.76 9.41
C PRO A 574 -6.44 -32.89 9.24
N HIS A 575 -5.14 -32.57 9.26
CA HIS A 575 -4.08 -33.59 9.18
C HIS A 575 -3.80 -34.22 10.54
N LEU A 576 -4.00 -35.52 10.66
CA LEU A 576 -3.87 -36.27 11.92
C LEU A 576 -2.42 -36.70 12.24
N ASP A 577 -1.48 -36.60 11.29
CA ASP A 577 -0.22 -37.35 11.32
C ASP A 577 1.04 -36.60 11.82
N GLN A 578 0.96 -35.36 12.33
CA GLN A 578 2.15 -34.70 12.88
C GLN A 578 2.43 -35.09 14.35
N ALA A 579 2.96 -36.29 14.55
CA ALA A 579 3.41 -36.83 15.83
C ALA A 579 4.71 -36.19 16.39
N GLN A 580 5.06 -34.94 16.06
CA GLN A 580 6.36 -34.34 16.45
C GLN A 580 6.31 -32.97 17.16
N ALA A 581 5.15 -32.50 17.64
CA ALA A 581 5.11 -31.36 18.56
C ALA A 581 4.29 -31.68 19.83
N PRO A 582 4.90 -31.66 21.04
CA PRO A 582 4.26 -32.07 22.29
C PRO A 582 3.33 -31.00 22.89
N LEU A 583 2.85 -30.03 22.10
CA LEU A 583 1.92 -29.00 22.57
C LEU A 583 0.69 -28.96 21.65
N VAL A 584 -0.34 -29.65 22.14
CA VAL A 584 -1.78 -29.48 21.87
C VAL A 584 -2.33 -30.25 20.65
N SER A 585 -3.38 -30.99 20.96
CA SER A 585 -4.44 -31.51 20.09
C SER A 585 -5.09 -30.41 19.20
N SER A 586 -4.35 -29.85 18.24
CA SER A 586 -4.61 -28.53 17.65
C SER A 586 -5.50 -28.49 16.42
N VAL A 587 -6.24 -29.56 16.11
CA VAL A 587 -7.05 -29.67 14.86
C VAL A 587 -8.54 -29.90 15.15
N PHE A 588 -8.98 -29.59 16.37
CA PHE A 588 -10.33 -29.90 16.84
C PHE A 588 -11.41 -29.14 16.07
N HIS A 589 -11.20 -27.85 15.80
CA HIS A 589 -12.20 -27.01 15.14
C HIS A 589 -12.30 -27.36 13.66
N ARG A 590 -11.18 -27.56 12.97
CA ARG A 590 -11.19 -28.07 11.60
C ARG A 590 -11.88 -29.43 11.53
N LYS A 591 -11.52 -30.38 12.41
CA LYS A 591 -12.19 -31.70 12.46
C LYS A 591 -13.69 -31.58 12.66
N ARG A 592 -14.14 -30.70 13.57
CA ARG A 592 -15.57 -30.44 13.81
C ARG A 592 -16.27 -30.02 12.51
N VAL A 593 -15.76 -29.01 11.81
CA VAL A 593 -16.37 -28.46 10.59
C VAL A 593 -16.48 -29.52 9.50
N PHE A 594 -15.44 -30.31 9.28
CA PHE A 594 -15.46 -31.39 8.29
C PHE A 594 -16.44 -32.51 8.67
N CYS A 595 -16.47 -32.93 9.94
CA CYS A 595 -17.41 -33.96 10.39
C CYS A 595 -18.87 -33.48 10.41
N SER A 596 -19.12 -32.18 10.58
CA SER A 596 -20.47 -31.59 10.59
C SER A 596 -20.92 -31.05 9.23
N TYR A 597 -20.10 -31.18 8.17
CA TYR A 597 -20.39 -30.62 6.87
C TYR A 597 -21.61 -31.31 6.23
N GLN A 598 -22.71 -30.56 6.09
CA GLN A 598 -24.00 -31.13 5.69
C GLN A 598 -24.02 -31.70 4.26
N GLN A 599 -23.16 -31.18 3.39
CA GLN A 599 -23.13 -31.51 1.96
C GLN A 599 -22.00 -32.51 1.60
N ALA A 600 -21.52 -33.28 2.58
CA ALA A 600 -20.41 -34.22 2.40
C ALA A 600 -20.65 -35.26 1.30
N ALA A 601 -21.90 -35.72 1.10
CA ALA A 601 -22.24 -36.65 0.02
C ALA A 601 -21.98 -36.04 -1.37
N TYR A 602 -22.37 -34.78 -1.57
CA TYR A 602 -22.13 -34.06 -2.83
C TYR A 602 -20.65 -33.74 -3.03
N LEU A 603 -19.91 -33.46 -1.95
CA LEU A 603 -18.46 -33.28 -2.01
C LEU A 603 -17.76 -34.56 -2.48
N ALA A 604 -18.15 -35.72 -1.95
CA ALA A 604 -17.61 -37.01 -2.38
C ALA A 604 -17.94 -37.28 -3.86
N GLU A 605 -19.17 -37.00 -4.30
CA GLU A 605 -19.56 -37.12 -5.71
C GLU A 605 -18.72 -36.19 -6.62
N ALA A 606 -18.51 -34.94 -6.22
CA ALA A 606 -17.72 -33.97 -6.97
C ALA A 606 -16.26 -34.41 -7.14
N LEU A 607 -15.67 -35.02 -6.10
CA LEU A 607 -14.30 -35.58 -6.16
C LEU A 607 -14.21 -36.79 -7.10
N ILE A 608 -15.22 -37.66 -7.11
CA ILE A 608 -15.26 -38.79 -8.04
C ILE A 608 -15.39 -38.29 -9.48
N LYS A 609 -16.27 -37.31 -9.72
CA LYS A 609 -16.46 -36.70 -11.05
C LYS A 609 -15.17 -36.08 -11.58
N VAL A 610 -14.49 -35.26 -10.77
CA VAL A 610 -13.25 -34.61 -11.22
C VAL A 610 -12.15 -35.63 -11.50
N PHE A 611 -12.08 -36.71 -10.73
CA PHE A 611 -11.13 -37.78 -10.98
C PHE A 611 -11.37 -38.45 -12.35
N VAL A 612 -12.63 -38.74 -12.67
CA VAL A 612 -13.01 -39.29 -13.99
C VAL A 612 -12.77 -38.28 -15.11
N ASP A 613 -13.17 -37.01 -14.93
CA ASP A 613 -13.03 -35.93 -15.92
C ASP A 613 -11.56 -35.56 -16.25
N ILE A 614 -10.60 -35.90 -15.39
CA ILE A 614 -9.17 -35.65 -15.64
C ILE A 614 -8.54 -36.83 -16.38
N GLU A 615 -9.07 -38.05 -16.21
CA GLU A 615 -8.58 -39.25 -16.89
C GLU A 615 -9.07 -39.36 -18.35
N PHE A 616 -10.18 -38.70 -18.70
CA PHE A 616 -10.85 -38.77 -20.01
C PHE A 616 -11.11 -37.37 -20.59
#